data_AF-A0A9E4H3I7-F1
#
_entry.id   AF-A0A9E4H3I7-F1
#
_cell.length_a   1.000
_cell.length_b   1.000
_cell.length_c   1.000
_cell.angle_alpha   90.00
_cell.angle_beta   90.00
_cell.angle_gamma   90.00
#
_symmetry.space_group_name_H-M   'P 1'
#
loop_
_entity.id
_entity.type
_entity.pdbx_description
1 polymer ?
#
loop_
_entity_poly.entity_id
_entity_poly.type
_entity_poly.pdbx_seq_one_letter_code
_entity_poly.pdbx_strand_id
1 'polypeptide(L)'
;MVTGKLDLSDLGQLVFAERTRRGMSLREAAADTEIPLNTLARVEKGHVPDLQKFKRLVEWCGADIQQFFEVHERATATTEVIAEHLRADRNLPPDAADRIAAIVGDLYDALARPQEVVAVHLRAARTFRPEAATALGTLLSDLNQALSEEHDHGPA
;
A
#
# COMPACT_ATOMS: atom_id res chain seq x y z
N MET A 1 9.94 6.36 -18.18
CA MET A 1 8.96 6.76 -17.14
C MET A 1 8.17 5.53 -16.76
N VAL A 2 8.44 4.98 -15.58
CA VAL A 2 7.65 3.87 -15.03
C VAL A 2 6.45 4.52 -14.34
N THR A 3 5.32 4.54 -15.03
CA THR A 3 4.03 4.91 -14.45
C THR A 3 3.39 3.62 -13.93
N GLY A 4 3.78 3.24 -12.73
CA GLY A 4 3.25 2.08 -12.02
C GLY A 4 3.37 2.33 -10.53
N LYS A 5 2.25 2.21 -9.82
CA LYS A 5 2.14 2.18 -8.36
C LYS A 5 3.16 1.19 -7.79
N LEU A 6 4.03 1.63 -6.89
CA LEU A 6 5.06 0.79 -6.27
C LEU A 6 4.70 0.54 -4.81
N ASP A 7 4.66 -0.71 -4.40
CA ASP A 7 4.56 -1.07 -2.99
C ASP A 7 5.96 -1.06 -2.34
N LEU A 8 6.03 -0.92 -1.01
CA LEU A 8 7.27 -1.13 -0.25
C LEU A 8 7.88 -2.51 -0.54
N SER A 9 7.04 -3.50 -0.86
CA SER A 9 7.48 -4.83 -1.30
C SER A 9 8.18 -4.83 -2.67
N ASP A 10 7.94 -3.82 -3.52
CA ASP A 10 8.53 -3.69 -4.86
C ASP A 10 9.91 -3.03 -4.85
N LEU A 11 10.31 -2.38 -3.74
CA LEU A 11 11.62 -1.72 -3.61
C LEU A 11 12.78 -2.67 -3.94
N GLY A 12 12.71 -3.92 -3.46
CA GLY A 12 13.75 -4.91 -3.71
C GLY A 12 13.94 -5.23 -5.20
N GLN A 13 12.83 -5.30 -5.95
CA GLN A 13 12.87 -5.51 -7.40
C GLN A 13 13.43 -4.30 -8.13
N LEU A 14 13.08 -3.09 -7.67
CA LEU A 14 13.54 -1.83 -8.25
C LEU A 14 15.05 -1.67 -8.11
N VAL A 15 15.57 -1.96 -6.91
CA VAL A 15 17.02 -1.97 -6.63
C VAL A 15 17.74 -3.02 -7.49
N PHE A 16 17.19 -4.23 -7.59
CA PHE A 16 17.76 -5.29 -8.42
C PHE A 16 17.78 -4.92 -9.91
N ALA A 17 16.68 -4.36 -10.42
CA ALA A 17 16.54 -3.93 -11.80
C ALA A 17 17.55 -2.81 -12.13
N GLU A 18 17.67 -1.81 -11.26
CA GLU A 18 18.60 -0.70 -11.47
C GLU A 18 20.06 -1.16 -11.43
N ARG A 19 20.41 -2.02 -10.46
CA ARG A 19 21.75 -2.62 -10.37
C ARG A 19 22.10 -3.40 -11.64
N THR A 20 21.16 -4.22 -12.12
CA THR A 20 21.34 -5.03 -13.33
C THR A 20 21.45 -4.16 -14.57
N ARG A 21 20.65 -3.09 -14.66
CA ARG A 21 20.70 -2.09 -15.75
C ARG A 21 22.06 -1.39 -15.82
N ARG A 22 22.68 -1.12 -14.67
CA ARG A 22 24.03 -0.52 -14.58
C ARG A 22 25.18 -1.54 -14.68
N GLY A 23 24.88 -2.83 -14.78
CA GLY A 23 25.90 -3.89 -14.83
C GLY A 23 26.72 -4.03 -13.55
N MET A 24 26.18 -3.59 -12.41
CA MET A 24 26.91 -3.52 -11.14
C MET A 24 26.79 -4.82 -10.33
N SER A 25 27.88 -5.20 -9.68
CA SER A 25 27.86 -6.20 -8.62
C SER A 25 27.20 -5.65 -7.35
N LEU A 26 26.78 -6.54 -6.46
CA LEU A 26 26.18 -6.15 -5.18
C LEU A 26 27.15 -5.37 -4.28
N ARG A 27 28.46 -5.59 -4.46
CA ARG A 27 29.51 -4.88 -3.71
C ARG A 27 29.73 -3.47 -4.24
N GLU A 28 29.66 -3.28 -5.56
CA GLU A 28 29.74 -1.95 -6.18
C GLU A 28 28.50 -1.12 -5.83
N ALA A 29 27.30 -1.71 -5.95
CA ALA A 29 26.06 -1.02 -5.56
C ALA A 29 26.04 -0.65 -4.07
N ALA A 30 26.60 -1.50 -3.20
CA ALA A 30 26.75 -1.19 -1.77
C ALA A 30 27.71 -0.01 -1.50
N ALA A 31 28.77 0.13 -2.31
CA ALA A 31 29.68 1.28 -2.22
C ALA A 31 28.98 2.56 -2.70
N ASP A 32 28.29 2.51 -3.85
CA ASP A 32 27.60 3.65 -4.46
C ASP A 32 26.43 4.16 -3.61
N THR A 33 25.66 3.23 -3.03
CA THR A 33 24.54 3.58 -2.15
C THR A 33 25.02 3.85 -0.72
N GLU A 34 26.29 3.61 -0.40
CA GLU A 34 26.86 3.59 0.95
C GLU A 34 26.08 2.70 1.95
N ILE A 35 25.25 1.76 1.46
CA ILE A 35 24.47 0.83 2.28
C ILE A 35 25.26 -0.47 2.43
N PRO A 36 25.36 -1.04 3.64
CA PRO A 36 26.07 -2.30 3.83
C PRO A 36 25.56 -3.40 2.89
N LEU A 37 26.48 -4.15 2.28
CA LEU A 37 26.19 -5.24 1.34
C LEU A 37 25.12 -6.22 1.88
N ASN A 38 25.21 -6.59 3.16
CA ASN A 38 24.25 -7.49 3.79
C ASN A 38 22.85 -6.89 3.87
N THR A 39 22.72 -5.58 4.05
CA THR A 39 21.43 -4.89 4.03
C THR A 39 20.89 -4.84 2.60
N LEU A 40 21.72 -4.50 1.62
CA LEU A 40 21.32 -4.48 0.21
C LEU A 40 20.82 -5.86 -0.26
N ALA A 41 21.54 -6.92 0.12
CA ALA A 41 21.18 -8.31 -0.21
C ALA A 41 19.86 -8.76 0.44
N ARG A 42 19.53 -8.23 1.62
CA ARG A 42 18.25 -8.48 2.29
C ARG A 42 17.12 -7.68 1.62
N VAL A 43 17.39 -6.43 1.23
CA VAL A 43 16.42 -5.58 0.53
C VAL A 43 16.03 -6.20 -0.82
N GLU A 44 16.98 -6.68 -1.62
CA GLU A 44 16.66 -7.41 -2.87
C GLU A 44 15.81 -8.68 -2.64
N LYS A 45 15.78 -9.20 -1.41
CA LYS A 45 14.95 -10.34 -0.99
C LYS A 45 13.63 -9.93 -0.32
N GLY A 46 13.28 -8.65 -0.35
CA GLY A 46 12.02 -8.12 0.20
C GLY A 46 12.08 -7.63 1.64
N HIS A 47 13.26 -7.49 2.24
CA HIS A 47 13.37 -6.88 3.57
C HIS A 47 13.18 -5.37 3.49
N VAL A 48 12.27 -4.83 4.31
CA VAL A 48 12.05 -3.38 4.41
C VAL A 48 13.19 -2.72 5.21
N PRO A 49 13.99 -1.83 4.61
CA PRO A 49 15.05 -1.12 5.32
C PRO A 49 14.46 0.02 6.19
N ASP A 50 15.28 0.59 7.08
CA ASP A 50 14.88 1.80 7.80
C ASP A 50 14.65 2.99 6.84
N LEU A 51 13.99 4.04 7.32
CA LEU A 51 13.58 5.19 6.49
C LEU A 51 14.75 5.90 5.80
N GLN A 52 15.91 6.00 6.48
CA GLN A 52 17.09 6.67 5.92
C GLN A 52 17.66 5.86 4.75
N LYS A 53 17.83 4.55 4.93
CA LYS A 53 18.31 3.65 3.89
C LYS A 53 17.30 3.51 2.75
N PHE A 54 16.00 3.48 3.08
CA PHE A 54 14.92 3.47 2.10
C PHE A 54 15.00 4.66 1.15
N LYS A 55 15.01 5.88 1.69
CA LYS A 55 15.09 7.12 0.90
C LYS A 55 16.30 7.11 -0.03
N ARG A 56 17.46 6.71 0.49
CA ARG A 56 18.70 6.66 -0.29
C ARG A 56 18.65 5.66 -1.44
N LEU A 57 17.99 4.50 -1.24
CA LEU A 57 17.79 3.52 -2.31
C LEU A 57 16.83 4.01 -3.38
N VAL A 58 15.72 4.64 -2.98
CA VAL A 58 14.74 5.22 -3.91
C VAL A 58 15.39 6.29 -4.78
N GLU A 59 16.13 7.22 -4.16
CA GLU A 59 16.90 8.26 -4.85
C GLU A 59 17.95 7.64 -5.79
N TRP A 60 18.69 6.62 -5.32
CA TRP A 60 19.68 5.93 -6.14
C TRP A 60 19.06 5.25 -7.37
N CYS A 61 17.84 4.74 -7.25
CA CYS A 61 17.08 4.17 -8.36
C CYS A 61 16.47 5.21 -9.30
N GLY A 62 16.55 6.51 -8.97
CA GLY A 62 15.91 7.58 -9.73
C GLY A 62 14.38 7.53 -9.68
N ALA A 63 13.82 6.89 -8.65
CA ALA A 63 12.39 6.89 -8.37
C ALA A 63 12.03 8.04 -7.41
N ASP A 64 10.77 8.47 -7.43
CA ASP A 64 10.26 9.42 -6.44
C ASP A 64 9.70 8.64 -5.25
N ILE A 65 10.07 9.06 -4.04
CA ILE A 65 9.61 8.45 -2.80
C ILE A 65 8.09 8.50 -2.67
N GLN A 66 7.44 9.51 -3.26
CA GLN A 66 5.98 9.63 -3.31
C GLN A 66 5.32 8.46 -4.06
N GLN A 67 6.04 7.77 -4.95
CA GLN A 67 5.51 6.62 -5.68
C GLN A 67 5.29 5.38 -4.78
N PHE A 68 5.94 5.35 -3.61
CA PHE A 68 5.86 4.25 -2.63
C PHE A 68 4.85 4.51 -1.51
N PHE A 69 4.41 5.76 -1.35
CA PHE A 69 3.44 6.13 -0.34
C PHE A 69 2.08 6.34 -0.99
N GLU A 70 1.33 5.26 -1.17
CA GLU A 70 -0.11 5.40 -1.32
C GLU A 70 -0.75 5.62 0.05
N VAL A 71 -1.57 6.67 0.19
CA VAL A 71 -2.95 6.61 0.72
C VAL A 71 -3.48 8.01 1.08
N HIS A 72 -2.66 9.05 1.25
CA HIS A 72 -3.19 10.33 1.73
C HIS A 72 -3.44 11.36 0.62
N GLU A 73 -2.65 11.41 -0.45
CA GLU A 73 -2.80 12.47 -1.47
C GLU A 73 -4.10 12.39 -2.28
N ARG A 74 -4.55 11.18 -2.64
CA ARG A 74 -5.79 10.98 -3.44
C ARG A 74 -7.05 11.22 -2.61
N ALA A 75 -7.00 10.85 -1.33
CA ALA A 75 -8.04 11.08 -0.34
C ALA A 75 -8.22 12.57 -0.09
N THR A 76 -7.13 13.26 0.25
CA THR A 76 -7.09 14.71 0.42
C THR A 76 -7.55 15.41 -0.85
N ALA A 77 -7.07 15.02 -2.03
CA ALA A 77 -7.52 15.63 -3.29
C ALA A 77 -9.04 15.50 -3.52
N THR A 78 -9.66 14.38 -3.13
CA THR A 78 -11.11 14.18 -3.30
C THR A 78 -11.92 15.03 -2.33
N THR A 79 -11.56 15.00 -1.04
CA THR A 79 -12.27 15.76 0.00
C THR A 79 -12.05 17.27 -0.13
N GLU A 80 -10.87 17.70 -0.58
CA GLU A 80 -10.54 19.10 -0.88
C GLU A 80 -11.38 19.65 -2.03
N VAL A 81 -11.55 18.89 -3.13
CA VAL A 81 -12.40 19.29 -4.25
C VAL A 81 -13.86 19.43 -3.79
N ILE A 82 -14.35 18.52 -2.95
CA ILE A 82 -15.69 18.62 -2.37
C ILE A 82 -15.81 19.88 -1.50
N ALA A 83 -14.81 20.14 -0.65
CA ALA A 83 -14.78 21.32 0.20
C ALA A 83 -14.76 22.63 -0.62
N GLU A 84 -14.03 22.67 -1.74
CA GLU A 84 -14.02 23.81 -2.65
C GLU A 84 -15.40 24.07 -3.26
N HIS A 85 -16.09 23.01 -3.72
CA HIS A 85 -17.44 23.14 -4.26
C HIS A 85 -18.45 23.62 -3.20
N LEU A 86 -18.34 23.11 -1.96
CA LEU A 86 -19.20 23.54 -0.85
C LEU A 86 -19.00 25.02 -0.49
N ARG A 87 -17.74 25.50 -0.51
CA ARG A 87 -17.43 26.92 -0.24
C ARG A 87 -17.85 27.85 -1.39
N ALA A 88 -17.91 27.33 -2.61
CA ALA A 88 -18.37 28.08 -3.78
C ALA A 88 -19.91 28.19 -3.86
N ASP A 89 -20.65 27.38 -3.11
CA ASP A 89 -22.12 27.42 -3.10
C ASP A 89 -22.64 28.69 -2.40
N ARG A 90 -23.32 29.55 -3.18
CA ARG A 90 -23.87 30.83 -2.72
C ARG A 90 -25.08 30.67 -1.81
N ASN A 91 -25.72 29.50 -1.79
CA ASN A 91 -26.86 29.21 -0.93
C ASN A 91 -26.42 28.70 0.45
N LEU A 92 -25.13 28.45 0.64
CA LEU A 92 -24.59 27.85 1.85
C LEU A 92 -23.80 28.90 2.64
N PRO A 93 -24.12 29.14 3.93
CA PRO A 93 -23.28 29.96 4.79
C PRO A 93 -21.88 29.36 4.90
N PRO A 94 -20.81 30.17 4.97
CA PRO A 94 -19.42 29.65 5.03
C PRO A 94 -19.19 28.64 6.17
N ASP A 95 -19.72 28.89 7.38
CA ASP A 95 -19.62 27.96 8.51
C ASP A 95 -20.34 26.63 8.24
N ALA A 96 -21.47 26.64 7.52
CA ALA A 96 -22.15 25.41 7.13
C ALA A 96 -21.37 24.62 6.08
N ALA A 97 -20.74 25.31 5.11
CA ALA A 97 -19.87 24.68 4.12
C ALA A 97 -18.68 23.97 4.77
N ASP A 98 -18.01 24.63 5.70
CA ASP A 98 -16.86 24.06 6.41
C ASP A 98 -17.28 22.88 7.31
N ARG A 99 -18.43 22.95 7.97
CA ARG A 99 -18.97 21.82 8.75
C ARG A 99 -19.27 20.59 7.90
N ILE A 100 -19.89 20.77 6.73
CA ILE A 100 -20.18 19.65 5.83
C ILE A 100 -18.87 19.05 5.30
N ALA A 101 -17.91 19.89 4.92
CA ALA A 101 -16.60 19.42 4.46
C ALA A 101 -15.88 18.59 5.53
N ALA A 102 -15.93 18.99 6.80
CA ALA A 102 -15.35 18.24 7.90
C ALA A 102 -15.99 16.85 8.07
N ILE A 103 -17.33 16.78 8.07
CA ILE A 103 -18.06 15.51 8.18
C ILE A 103 -17.73 14.56 7.02
N VAL A 104 -17.65 15.11 5.79
CA VAL A 104 -17.28 14.32 4.61
C VAL A 104 -15.86 13.80 4.72
N GLY A 105 -14.92 14.60 5.22
CA GLY A 105 -13.54 14.18 5.49
C GLY A 105 -13.48 13.01 6.47
N ASP A 106 -14.12 13.17 7.63
CA ASP A 106 -14.18 12.14 8.67
C ASP A 106 -14.80 10.84 8.14
N LEU A 107 -15.88 10.94 7.37
CA LEU A 107 -16.56 9.80 6.77
C LEU A 107 -15.70 9.11 5.71
N TYR A 108 -15.02 9.89 4.86
CA TYR A 108 -14.11 9.36 3.86
C TYR A 108 -12.98 8.58 4.55
N ASP A 109 -12.35 9.15 5.57
CA ASP A 109 -11.26 8.49 6.31
C ASP A 109 -11.71 7.21 7.01
N ALA A 110 -12.95 7.17 7.50
CA ALA A 110 -13.52 5.97 8.11
C ALA A 110 -13.75 4.85 7.09
N LEU A 111 -14.22 5.18 5.88
CA LEU A 111 -14.64 4.20 4.87
C LEU A 111 -13.54 3.84 3.87
N ALA A 112 -12.58 4.73 3.62
CA ALA A 112 -11.50 4.51 2.68
C ALA A 112 -10.36 3.63 3.26
N ARG A 113 -10.38 3.34 4.56
CA ARG A 113 -9.46 2.36 5.16
C ARG A 113 -9.68 1.00 4.49
N PRO A 114 -8.66 0.39 3.87
CA PRO A 114 -8.78 -0.96 3.35
C PRO A 114 -9.19 -1.87 4.50
N GLN A 115 -10.28 -2.63 4.32
CA GLN A 115 -10.61 -3.72 5.22
C GLN A 115 -9.39 -4.66 5.20
N GLU A 116 -8.71 -4.84 6.34
CA GLU A 116 -7.54 -5.72 6.42
C GLU A 116 -7.98 -7.14 6.03
N VAL A 117 -7.79 -7.49 4.76
CA VAL A 117 -7.99 -8.86 4.32
C VAL A 117 -6.87 -9.66 4.97
N VAL A 118 -7.20 -10.38 6.02
CA VAL A 118 -6.25 -11.27 6.71
C VAL A 118 -5.90 -12.39 5.73
N ALA A 119 -4.84 -12.19 4.95
CA ALA A 119 -4.29 -13.20 4.07
C ALA A 119 -3.64 -14.29 4.92
N VAL A 120 -4.38 -15.36 5.21
CA VAL A 120 -3.83 -16.55 5.87
C VAL A 120 -2.94 -17.28 4.86
N HIS A 121 -1.62 -17.08 4.94
CA HIS A 121 -0.67 -17.89 4.20
C HIS A 121 -0.61 -19.30 4.80
N LEU A 122 -1.32 -20.23 4.19
CA LEU A 122 -1.19 -21.65 4.50
C LEU A 122 0.19 -22.13 4.06
N ARG A 123 1.10 -22.31 5.01
CA ARG A 123 2.40 -22.92 4.73
C ARG A 123 2.16 -24.33 4.23
N ALA A 124 2.60 -24.64 3.01
CA ALA A 124 2.52 -25.98 2.43
C ALA A 124 3.37 -26.97 3.25
N ALA A 125 2.76 -27.58 4.26
CA ALA A 125 3.28 -28.77 4.90
C ALA A 125 3.13 -29.95 3.93
N ARG A 126 4.04 -30.93 3.96
CA ARG A 126 3.96 -32.13 3.10
C ARG A 126 2.68 -32.96 3.31
N THR A 127 1.92 -32.67 4.36
CA THR A 127 0.61 -33.26 4.67
C THR A 127 -0.55 -32.58 3.94
N PHE A 128 -0.30 -31.44 3.28
CA PHE A 128 -1.33 -30.64 2.60
C PHE A 128 -1.53 -31.13 1.16
N ARG A 129 -2.36 -32.17 1.01
CA ARG A 129 -2.72 -32.71 -0.31
C ARG A 129 -3.58 -31.71 -1.10
N PRO A 130 -3.54 -31.72 -2.43
CA PRO A 130 -4.33 -30.81 -3.27
C PRO A 130 -5.81 -30.79 -2.92
N GLU A 131 -6.39 -31.95 -2.63
CA GLU A 131 -7.82 -32.10 -2.29
C GLU A 131 -8.16 -31.41 -0.97
N ALA A 132 -7.27 -31.51 0.03
CA ALA A 132 -7.43 -30.84 1.33
C ALA A 132 -7.28 -29.32 1.19
N ALA A 133 -6.39 -28.85 0.31
CA ALA A 133 -6.23 -27.43 0.02
C ALA A 133 -7.48 -26.82 -0.62
N THR A 134 -8.06 -27.51 -1.61
CA THR A 134 -9.30 -27.10 -2.25
C THR A 134 -10.46 -27.07 -1.25
N ALA A 135 -10.62 -28.12 -0.45
CA ALA A 135 -11.69 -28.19 0.56
C ALA A 135 -11.57 -27.06 1.60
N LEU A 136 -10.36 -26.75 2.06
CA LEU A 136 -10.15 -25.64 2.99
C LEU A 136 -10.40 -24.28 2.33
N GLY A 137 -9.99 -24.10 1.07
CA GLY A 137 -10.24 -22.86 0.32
C GLY A 137 -11.73 -22.58 0.15
N THR A 138 -12.54 -23.60 -0.13
CA THR A 138 -14.00 -23.50 -0.19
C THR A 138 -14.58 -23.10 1.17
N LEU A 139 -14.23 -23.82 2.25
CA LEU A 139 -14.71 -23.51 3.60
C LEU A 139 -14.36 -22.09 4.06
N LEU A 140 -13.15 -21.63 3.79
CA LEU A 140 -12.74 -20.26 4.14
C LEU A 140 -13.48 -19.20 3.32
N SER A 141 -13.80 -19.50 2.06
CA SER A 141 -14.58 -18.59 1.20
C SER A 141 -16.03 -18.50 1.68
N ASP A 142 -16.64 -19.64 2.02
CA ASP A 142 -18.01 -19.71 2.55
C ASP A 142 -18.11 -18.95 3.89
N LEU A 143 -17.12 -19.13 4.78
CA LEU A 143 -17.02 -18.39 6.04
C LEU A 143 -16.87 -16.88 5.82
N ASN A 144 -16.01 -16.47 4.90
CA ASN A 144 -15.82 -15.05 4.60
C ASN A 144 -17.08 -14.41 4.01
N GLN A 145 -17.80 -15.14 3.16
CA GLN A 145 -19.07 -14.68 2.60
C GLN A 145 -20.14 -14.51 3.70
N ALA A 146 -20.32 -15.51 4.56
CA ALA A 146 -21.28 -15.43 5.67
C ALA A 146 -20.99 -14.27 6.63
N LEU A 147 -19.71 -14.04 6.96
CA LEU A 147 -19.30 -12.91 7.80
C LEU A 147 -19.51 -11.55 7.11
N SER A 148 -19.36 -11.49 5.78
CA SER A 148 -19.59 -10.26 5.01
C SER A 148 -21.08 -9.93 4.94
N GLU A 149 -21.93 -10.94 4.75
CA GLU A 149 -23.40 -10.79 4.73
C GLU A 149 -23.94 -10.37 6.12
N GLU A 150 -23.32 -10.82 7.22
CA GLU A 150 -23.67 -10.40 8.58
C GLU A 150 -23.29 -8.93 8.87
N HIS A 151 -22.19 -8.43 8.31
CA HIS A 151 -21.79 -7.02 8.47
C HIS A 151 -22.64 -6.04 7.64
N ASP A 152 -23.18 -6.48 6.49
CA ASP A 152 -24.07 -5.67 5.64
C ASP A 152 -25.49 -5.52 6.25
N HIS A 153 -25.81 -6.31 7.28
CA HIS A 153 -27.01 -6.20 8.10
C HIS A 153 -26.69 -5.57 9.46
N GLY A 154 -26.32 -4.29 9.45
CA GLY A 154 -26.24 -3.47 10.67
C GLY A 154 -27.56 -3.48 11.46
N PRO A 155 -27.53 -3.28 12.79
CA PRO A 155 -28.71 -3.39 13.64
C PRO A 155 -29.75 -2.34 13.22
N ALA A 156 -30.99 -2.80 13.04
CA ALA A 156 -32.17 -1.97 12.84
C ALA A 156 -32.46 -1.07 14.06
#